data_AF-A0A3L7V7H8-F1
#
_entry.id   AF-A0A3L7V7H8-F1
#
_cell.length_a   1.000
_cell.length_b   1.000
_cell.length_c   1.000
_cell.angle_alpha   90.00
_cell.angle_beta   90.00
_cell.angle_gamma   90.00
#
_symmetry.space_group_name_H-M   'P 1'
#
loop_
_entity.id
_entity.type
_entity.pdbx_description
1 polymer ?
#
loop_
_entity_poly.entity_id
_entity_poly.type
_entity_poly.pdbx_seq_one_letter_code
_entity_poly.pdbx_strand_id
1 'polypeptide(L)'
;KEKEVLGYYLSSHPLAEYESTLKSCCTSYSIGAKSLAHRTEVWMGGVVSSIKIAHTRNPKPDSPTKYANFDLEDLEGITRSIAWPNTYERYAPWIVADAIVLVRGRIDKRGEEEINFIVDEVIPIAEVETRFTSGLTILFDESKHSQDTVNRLAEVLRGYPGDRELQFEVKMASGSLVHMTSTKHKVNITPELRGRLDDLLGESSHRLRMNKPSVNNDNGNGNGGYPKRRQG
;
A
#
# COMPACT_ATOMS: atom_id res chain seq x y z
N LYS A 1 4.39 -30.33 8.07
CA LYS A 1 4.93 -30.39 6.70
C LYS A 1 4.36 -29.32 5.76
N GLU A 2 3.16 -28.75 5.98
CA GLU A 2 2.67 -27.60 5.18
C GLU A 2 3.38 -26.27 5.50
N LYS A 3 3.77 -26.03 6.76
CA LYS A 3 4.48 -24.80 7.17
C LYS A 3 5.88 -24.64 6.56
N GLU A 4 6.55 -25.73 6.19
CA GLU A 4 7.89 -25.66 5.59
C GLU A 4 7.83 -25.30 4.09
N VAL A 5 6.76 -25.68 3.37
CA VAL A 5 6.58 -25.37 1.94
C VAL A 5 6.20 -23.91 1.72
N LEU A 6 5.40 -23.33 2.63
CA LEU A 6 5.12 -21.89 2.66
C LEU A 6 6.39 -21.05 2.85
N GLY A 7 7.33 -21.50 3.68
CA GLY A 7 8.58 -20.78 3.93
C GLY A 7 9.50 -20.66 2.70
N TYR A 8 9.45 -21.63 1.78
CA TYR A 8 10.21 -21.57 0.53
C TYR A 8 9.48 -20.79 -0.59
N TYR A 9 8.15 -20.82 -0.64
CA TYR A 9 7.40 -20.03 -1.62
C TYR A 9 7.44 -18.52 -1.28
N LEU A 10 7.48 -18.18 0.02
CA LEU A 10 7.59 -16.81 0.49
C LEU A 10 8.96 -16.18 0.17
N SER A 11 10.05 -16.96 0.13
CA SER A 11 11.39 -16.42 -0.16
C SER A 11 11.64 -16.12 -1.64
N SER A 12 10.86 -16.70 -2.55
CA SER A 12 10.92 -16.43 -4.00
C SER A 12 9.75 -15.58 -4.52
N HIS A 13 8.78 -15.24 -3.68
CA HIS A 13 7.63 -14.45 -4.12
C HIS A 13 8.07 -12.99 -4.40
N PRO A 14 7.71 -12.38 -5.54
CA PRO A 14 8.10 -10.99 -5.84
C PRO A 14 7.66 -9.97 -4.77
N LEU A 15 6.61 -10.30 -4.01
CA LEU A 15 6.09 -9.46 -2.91
C LEU A 15 6.89 -9.56 -1.61
N ALA A 16 7.83 -10.50 -1.47
CA ALA A 16 8.57 -10.73 -0.24
C ALA A 16 9.33 -9.48 0.22
N GLU A 17 9.94 -8.76 -0.73
CA GLU A 17 10.63 -7.48 -0.48
C GLU A 17 9.68 -6.39 0.07
N TYR A 18 8.39 -6.48 -0.26
CA TYR A 18 7.40 -5.44 0.04
C TYR A 18 6.44 -5.84 1.16
N GLU A 19 6.68 -6.94 1.88
CA GLU A 19 5.76 -7.46 2.90
C GLU A 19 5.45 -6.41 3.98
N SER A 20 6.45 -5.68 4.47
CA SER A 20 6.27 -4.63 5.49
C SER A 20 5.38 -3.48 4.98
N THR A 21 5.60 -3.06 3.74
CA THR A 21 4.84 -1.98 3.08
C THR A 21 3.39 -2.40 2.88
N LEU A 22 3.17 -3.62 2.38
CA LEU A 22 1.84 -4.19 2.18
C LEU A 22 1.10 -4.38 3.50
N LYS A 23 1.77 -4.88 4.55
CA LYS A 23 1.19 -5.00 5.89
C LYS A 23 0.73 -3.66 6.47
N SER A 24 1.42 -2.57 6.12
CA SER A 24 1.08 -1.23 6.58
C SER A 24 -0.10 -0.61 5.81
N CYS A 25 -0.29 -0.99 4.54
CA CYS A 25 -1.23 -0.33 3.63
C CYS A 25 -2.47 -1.16 3.28
N CYS A 26 -2.36 -2.49 3.22
CA CYS A 26 -3.47 -3.36 2.88
C CYS A 26 -4.49 -3.42 4.03
N THR A 27 -5.77 -3.32 3.67
CA THR A 27 -6.88 -3.53 4.60
C THR A 27 -7.43 -4.95 4.52
N SER A 28 -7.13 -5.66 3.43
CA SER A 28 -7.49 -7.06 3.24
C SER A 28 -6.49 -7.75 2.29
N TYR A 29 -6.58 -9.06 2.25
CA TYR A 29 -5.89 -9.96 1.32
C TYR A 29 -6.94 -10.88 0.67
N SER A 30 -6.55 -11.64 -0.33
CA SER A 30 -7.42 -12.43 -1.20
C SER A 30 -8.33 -13.39 -0.44
N ILE A 31 -7.85 -14.04 0.64
CA ILE A 31 -8.68 -14.91 1.48
C ILE A 31 -9.62 -14.08 2.35
N GLY A 32 -9.09 -13.08 3.05
CA GLY A 32 -9.90 -12.22 3.93
C GLY A 32 -11.02 -11.47 3.19
N ALA A 33 -10.76 -11.05 1.96
CA ALA A 33 -11.69 -10.32 1.11
C ALA A 33 -12.94 -11.12 0.77
N LYS A 34 -12.84 -12.45 0.69
CA LYS A 34 -13.99 -13.33 0.45
C LYS A 34 -15.02 -13.27 1.56
N SER A 35 -14.63 -12.92 2.78
CA SER A 35 -15.55 -12.82 3.92
C SER A 35 -16.24 -11.46 4.03
N LEU A 36 -15.84 -10.48 3.20
CA LEU A 36 -16.37 -9.12 3.25
C LEU A 36 -17.73 -9.02 2.55
N ALA A 37 -18.48 -7.98 2.94
CA ALA A 37 -19.77 -7.69 2.32
C ALA A 37 -19.59 -7.21 0.87
N HIS A 38 -20.65 -7.37 0.06
CA HIS A 38 -20.68 -6.80 -1.28
C HIS A 38 -20.52 -5.28 -1.22
N ARG A 39 -19.72 -4.72 -2.14
CA ARG A 39 -19.31 -3.32 -2.25
C ARG A 39 -18.40 -2.79 -1.14
N THR A 40 -17.93 -3.62 -0.21
CA THR A 40 -16.90 -3.18 0.74
C THR A 40 -15.67 -2.69 -0.03
N GLU A 41 -15.25 -1.45 0.24
CA GLU A 41 -14.04 -0.88 -0.33
C GLU A 41 -12.83 -1.39 0.48
N VAL A 42 -11.76 -1.76 -0.22
CA VAL A 42 -10.53 -2.28 0.38
C VAL A 42 -9.30 -1.84 -0.39
N TRP A 43 -8.18 -1.84 0.31
CA TRP A 43 -6.85 -1.83 -0.27
C TRP A 43 -6.26 -3.24 -0.23
N MET A 44 -5.85 -3.74 -1.40
CA MET A 44 -5.15 -5.01 -1.57
C MET A 44 -3.92 -4.77 -2.44
N GLY A 45 -2.82 -5.45 -2.15
CA GLY A 45 -1.59 -5.34 -2.94
C GLY A 45 -1.14 -6.70 -3.44
N GLY A 46 -0.58 -6.71 -4.64
CA GLY A 46 -0.24 -7.95 -5.32
C GLY A 46 0.49 -7.74 -6.64
N VAL A 47 0.79 -8.85 -7.30
CA VAL A 47 1.37 -8.93 -8.63
C VAL A 47 0.25 -9.05 -9.66
N VAL A 48 0.32 -8.25 -10.73
CA VAL A 48 -0.63 -8.31 -11.84
C VAL A 48 -0.27 -9.43 -12.80
N SER A 49 -1.23 -10.31 -13.10
CA SER A 49 -1.06 -11.39 -14.08
C SER A 49 -2.35 -11.62 -14.91
N SER A 50 -2.31 -12.55 -15.87
CA SER A 50 -3.49 -12.98 -16.67
C SER A 50 -4.34 -11.87 -17.30
N ILE A 51 -3.69 -10.84 -17.85
CA ILE A 51 -4.39 -9.65 -18.37
C ILE A 51 -5.15 -9.95 -19.67
N LYS A 52 -6.42 -9.57 -19.71
CA LYS A 52 -7.28 -9.61 -20.89
C LYS A 52 -7.94 -8.26 -21.11
N ILE A 53 -7.57 -7.61 -22.21
CA ILE A 53 -8.16 -6.34 -22.65
C ILE A 53 -9.36 -6.63 -23.54
N ALA A 54 -10.45 -5.89 -23.33
CA ALA A 54 -11.67 -5.98 -24.14
C ALA A 54 -12.33 -4.61 -24.27
N HIS A 55 -13.33 -4.51 -25.15
CA HIS A 55 -14.13 -3.30 -25.34
C HIS A 55 -15.54 -3.47 -24.79
N THR A 56 -16.11 -2.40 -24.23
CA THR A 56 -17.52 -2.38 -23.83
C THR A 56 -18.44 -2.57 -25.04
N ARG A 57 -19.58 -3.24 -24.83
CA ARG A 57 -20.51 -3.56 -25.93
C ARG A 57 -21.36 -2.36 -26.37
N ASN A 58 -21.63 -1.43 -25.46
CA ASN A 58 -22.47 -0.24 -25.69
C ASN A 58 -21.67 1.01 -25.32
N PRO A 59 -20.75 1.48 -26.18
CA PRO A 59 -19.94 2.64 -25.90
C PRO A 59 -20.80 3.91 -25.90
N LYS A 60 -20.54 4.80 -24.95
CA LYS A 60 -21.05 6.17 -25.02
C LYS A 60 -20.15 6.97 -25.97
N PRO A 61 -20.69 7.91 -26.77
CA PRO A 61 -19.88 8.85 -27.53
C PRO A 61 -18.82 9.50 -26.63
N ASP A 62 -17.62 9.69 -27.15
CA ASP A 62 -16.50 10.37 -26.49
C ASP A 62 -16.06 9.78 -25.13
N SER A 63 -16.40 8.51 -24.86
CA SER A 63 -15.96 7.80 -23.65
C SER A 63 -14.99 6.67 -23.99
N PRO A 64 -13.98 6.39 -23.13
CA PRO A 64 -13.11 5.25 -23.32
C PRO A 64 -13.94 3.95 -23.27
N THR A 65 -13.51 2.98 -24.08
CA THR A 65 -14.24 1.70 -24.24
C THR A 65 -13.42 0.50 -23.81
N LYS A 66 -12.08 0.62 -23.77
CA LYS A 66 -11.17 -0.44 -23.37
C LYS A 66 -11.26 -0.66 -21.86
N TYR A 67 -11.46 -1.89 -21.43
CA TYR A 67 -11.36 -2.29 -20.02
C TYR A 67 -10.42 -3.51 -19.92
N ALA A 68 -9.91 -3.78 -18.73
CA ALA A 68 -9.06 -4.93 -18.47
C ALA A 68 -9.65 -5.83 -17.37
N ASN A 69 -9.67 -7.13 -17.63
CA ASN A 69 -9.73 -8.14 -16.59
C ASN A 69 -8.31 -8.64 -16.34
N PHE A 70 -7.93 -8.86 -15.09
CA PHE A 70 -6.61 -9.37 -14.73
C PHE A 70 -6.67 -10.10 -13.38
N ASP A 71 -5.62 -10.83 -13.06
CA ASP A 71 -5.41 -11.44 -11.75
C ASP A 71 -4.54 -10.54 -10.89
N LEU A 72 -4.96 -10.34 -9.64
CA LEU A 72 -4.12 -9.75 -8.60
C LEU A 72 -3.72 -10.87 -7.64
N GLU A 73 -2.46 -11.25 -7.66
CA GLU A 73 -1.88 -12.31 -6.83
C GLU A 73 -1.18 -11.70 -5.62
N ASP A 74 -1.67 -12.05 -4.42
CA ASP A 74 -1.03 -11.70 -3.16
C ASP A 74 -0.40 -12.93 -2.48
N LEU A 75 0.09 -12.76 -1.26
CA LEU A 75 0.73 -13.83 -0.50
C LEU A 75 -0.22 -14.97 -0.09
N GLU A 76 -1.53 -14.76 -0.19
CA GLU A 76 -2.56 -15.72 0.23
C GLU A 76 -3.27 -16.38 -0.97
N GLY A 77 -3.21 -15.76 -2.16
CA GLY A 77 -3.83 -16.28 -3.36
C GLY A 77 -4.17 -15.23 -4.40
N ILE A 78 -5.08 -15.60 -5.31
CA ILE A 78 -5.41 -14.81 -6.51
C ILE A 78 -6.83 -14.26 -6.41
N THR A 79 -6.98 -12.97 -6.74
CA THR A 79 -8.28 -12.31 -6.87
C THR A 79 -8.50 -11.81 -8.30
N ARG A 80 -9.59 -12.26 -8.94
CA ARG A 80 -10.02 -11.79 -10.26
C ARG A 80 -10.42 -10.31 -10.17
N SER A 81 -9.78 -9.47 -10.97
CA SER A 81 -9.90 -8.02 -10.91
C SER A 81 -10.38 -7.44 -12.24
N ILE A 82 -11.15 -6.36 -12.17
CA ILE A 82 -11.64 -5.63 -13.34
C ILE A 82 -11.39 -4.13 -13.20
N ALA A 83 -10.72 -3.55 -14.18
CA ALA A 83 -10.59 -2.10 -14.35
C ALA A 83 -11.49 -1.65 -15.50
N TRP A 84 -12.58 -0.95 -15.18
CA TRP A 84 -13.50 -0.37 -16.16
C TRP A 84 -12.86 0.76 -16.97
N PRO A 85 -13.44 1.21 -18.10
CA PRO A 85 -12.68 1.99 -19.07
C PRO A 85 -11.99 3.26 -18.57
N ASN A 86 -12.68 4.08 -17.75
CA ASN A 86 -12.06 5.27 -17.18
C ASN A 86 -10.90 4.93 -16.23
N THR A 87 -11.05 3.85 -15.45
CA THR A 87 -9.99 3.35 -14.55
C THR A 87 -8.84 2.80 -15.36
N TYR A 88 -9.13 1.95 -16.36
CA TYR A 88 -8.11 1.33 -17.18
C TYR A 88 -7.34 2.38 -17.99
N GLU A 89 -8.00 3.35 -18.61
CA GLU A 89 -7.33 4.43 -19.33
C GLU A 89 -6.34 5.20 -18.44
N ARG A 90 -6.72 5.46 -17.17
CA ARG A 90 -5.88 6.17 -16.21
C ARG A 90 -4.69 5.33 -15.72
N TYR A 91 -4.90 4.05 -15.47
CA TYR A 91 -3.93 3.18 -14.79
C TYR A 91 -3.33 2.09 -15.67
N ALA A 92 -3.59 2.11 -16.98
CA ALA A 92 -3.04 1.14 -17.95
C ALA A 92 -1.52 0.94 -17.84
N PRO A 93 -0.68 1.97 -17.57
CA PRO A 93 0.76 1.78 -17.38
C PRO A 93 1.12 0.81 -16.25
N TRP A 94 0.24 0.64 -15.26
CA TRP A 94 0.46 -0.20 -14.08
C TRP A 94 -0.35 -1.51 -14.12
N ILE A 95 -1.22 -1.69 -15.11
CA ILE A 95 -1.95 -2.94 -15.35
C ILE A 95 -1.22 -3.68 -16.48
N VAL A 96 0.02 -4.09 -16.18
CA VAL A 96 0.92 -4.85 -17.04
C VAL A 96 1.44 -6.07 -16.28
N ALA A 97 1.85 -7.12 -17.00
CA ALA A 97 2.31 -8.35 -16.36
C ALA A 97 3.49 -8.07 -15.43
N ASP A 98 3.53 -8.76 -14.30
CA ASP A 98 4.57 -8.69 -13.27
C ASP A 98 4.64 -7.33 -12.53
N ALA A 99 3.74 -6.39 -12.82
CA ALA A 99 3.66 -5.15 -12.06
C ALA A 99 3.23 -5.44 -10.61
N ILE A 100 4.03 -4.94 -9.65
CA ILE A 100 3.69 -4.98 -8.23
C ILE A 100 2.98 -3.70 -7.87
N VAL A 101 1.74 -3.83 -7.40
CA VAL A 101 0.83 -2.69 -7.20
C VAL A 101 0.08 -2.79 -5.88
N LEU A 102 -0.25 -1.62 -5.33
CA LEU A 102 -1.29 -1.46 -4.33
C LEU A 102 -2.55 -0.94 -5.02
N VAL A 103 -3.67 -1.62 -4.80
CA VAL A 103 -4.93 -1.39 -5.51
C VAL A 103 -6.03 -1.06 -4.53
N ARG A 104 -6.73 0.05 -4.76
CA ARG A 104 -8.02 0.34 -4.12
C ARG A 104 -9.14 -0.10 -5.02
N GLY A 105 -10.15 -0.70 -4.43
CA GLY A 105 -11.34 -1.08 -5.15
C GLY A 105 -12.42 -1.63 -4.23
N ARG A 106 -13.41 -2.27 -4.82
CA ARG A 106 -14.58 -2.78 -4.12
C ARG A 106 -14.81 -4.26 -4.38
N ILE A 107 -15.24 -4.96 -3.34
CA ILE A 107 -15.61 -6.38 -3.43
C ILE A 107 -16.92 -6.53 -4.19
N ASP A 108 -16.92 -7.31 -5.25
CA ASP A 108 -18.09 -7.66 -6.05
C ASP A 108 -18.39 -9.15 -5.89
N LYS A 109 -19.18 -9.47 -4.86
CA LYS A 109 -19.66 -10.84 -4.58
C LYS A 109 -20.36 -11.47 -5.79
N ARG A 110 -19.90 -12.65 -6.18
CA ARG A 110 -20.48 -13.50 -7.25
C ARG A 110 -21.12 -14.79 -6.74
N GLY A 111 -20.94 -15.09 -5.45
CA GLY A 111 -21.56 -16.18 -4.72
C GLY A 111 -21.18 -16.09 -3.24
N GLU A 112 -21.26 -17.21 -2.53
CA GLU A 112 -20.83 -17.27 -1.12
C GLU A 112 -19.30 -17.11 -1.00
N GLU A 113 -18.53 -17.84 -1.81
CA GLU A 113 -17.06 -17.85 -1.74
C GLU A 113 -16.37 -17.12 -2.90
N GLU A 114 -17.11 -16.78 -3.96
CA GLU A 114 -16.58 -16.12 -5.15
C GLU A 114 -16.71 -14.60 -5.08
N ILE A 115 -15.60 -13.91 -5.34
CA ILE A 115 -15.54 -12.45 -5.45
C ILE A 115 -14.83 -12.06 -6.74
N ASN A 116 -15.26 -10.93 -7.30
CA ASN A 116 -14.44 -10.10 -8.17
C ASN A 116 -13.99 -8.85 -7.40
N PHE A 117 -12.91 -8.24 -7.86
CA PHE A 117 -12.43 -6.96 -7.35
C PHE A 117 -12.58 -5.87 -8.40
N ILE A 118 -13.48 -4.92 -8.16
CA ILE A 118 -13.68 -3.78 -9.05
C ILE A 118 -12.65 -2.71 -8.67
N VAL A 119 -11.72 -2.46 -9.59
CA VAL A 119 -10.58 -1.57 -9.37
C VAL A 119 -11.04 -0.11 -9.55
N ASP A 120 -10.72 0.71 -8.56
CA ASP A 120 -10.97 2.15 -8.56
C ASP A 120 -9.64 2.93 -8.71
N GLU A 121 -8.54 2.41 -8.16
CA GLU A 121 -7.22 3.03 -8.21
C GLU A 121 -6.09 2.01 -8.15
N VAL A 122 -5.00 2.28 -8.88
CA VAL A 122 -3.79 1.47 -8.90
C VAL A 122 -2.59 2.39 -8.61
N ILE A 123 -1.73 1.97 -7.68
CA ILE A 123 -0.50 2.67 -7.30
C ILE A 123 0.65 1.68 -7.48
N PRO A 124 1.70 1.99 -8.26
CA PRO A 124 2.89 1.15 -8.32
C PRO A 124 3.55 1.10 -6.95
N ILE A 125 4.05 -0.07 -6.53
CA ILE A 125 4.54 -0.28 -5.16
C ILE A 125 5.64 0.72 -4.76
N ALA A 126 6.47 1.14 -5.73
CA ALA A 126 7.52 2.14 -5.55
C ALA A 126 7.00 3.52 -5.09
N GLU A 127 5.75 3.85 -5.35
CA GLU A 127 5.13 5.13 -4.95
C GLU A 127 4.37 5.05 -3.62
N VAL A 128 4.13 3.85 -3.09
CA VAL A 128 3.29 3.62 -1.90
C VAL A 128 3.90 4.26 -0.66
N GLU A 129 5.22 4.11 -0.44
CA GLU A 129 5.91 4.76 0.68
C GLU A 129 5.72 6.27 0.63
N THR A 130 6.03 6.90 -0.50
CA THR A 130 5.90 8.36 -0.67
C THR A 130 4.47 8.84 -0.42
N ARG A 131 3.46 8.09 -0.89
CA ARG A 131 2.07 8.52 -0.82
C ARG A 131 1.45 8.38 0.57
N PHE A 132 1.78 7.32 1.30
CA PHE A 132 1.13 7.02 2.58
C PHE A 132 2.01 7.30 3.81
N THR A 133 3.27 7.67 3.62
CA THR A 133 4.12 8.12 4.72
C THR A 133 3.59 9.43 5.30
N SER A 134 3.19 9.39 6.56
CA SER A 134 2.75 10.54 7.34
C SER A 134 3.88 11.12 8.20
N GLY A 135 4.91 10.33 8.49
CA GLY A 135 6.02 10.77 9.30
C GLY A 135 7.18 9.79 9.36
N LEU A 136 8.17 10.14 10.18
CA LEU A 136 9.35 9.35 10.48
C LEU A 136 9.44 9.17 11.99
N THR A 137 9.68 7.96 12.46
CA THR A 137 10.08 7.70 13.85
C THR A 137 11.57 7.43 13.88
N ILE A 138 12.31 8.10 14.74
CA ILE A 138 13.74 7.88 14.98
C ILE A 138 13.93 7.32 16.39
N LEU A 139 14.59 6.17 16.49
CA LEU A 139 14.99 5.52 17.73
C LEU A 139 16.38 5.98 18.14
N PHE A 140 16.47 6.47 19.37
CA PHE A 140 17.70 6.80 20.06
C PHE A 140 17.92 5.77 21.19
N ASP A 141 19.08 5.13 21.24
CA ASP A 141 19.46 4.25 22.35
C ASP A 141 20.50 4.99 23.20
N GLU A 142 20.14 5.34 24.43
CA GLU A 142 21.01 6.07 25.37
C GLU A 142 22.32 5.33 25.63
N SER A 143 22.34 4.00 25.50
CA SER A 143 23.56 3.20 25.66
C SER A 143 24.51 3.26 24.46
N LYS A 144 24.02 3.70 23.29
CA LYS A 144 24.78 3.72 22.03
C LYS A 144 25.03 5.12 21.49
N HIS A 145 24.12 6.04 21.76
CA HIS A 145 24.12 7.36 21.15
C HIS A 145 24.35 8.43 22.22
N SER A 146 25.25 9.36 21.89
CA SER A 146 25.68 10.42 22.80
C SER A 146 24.95 11.73 22.54
N GLN A 147 25.14 12.72 23.42
CA GLN A 147 24.64 14.09 23.18
C GLN A 147 25.19 14.68 21.88
N ASP A 148 26.42 14.34 21.48
CA ASP A 148 26.99 14.76 20.20
C ASP A 148 26.22 14.15 19.01
N THR A 149 25.80 12.88 19.13
CA THR A 149 24.93 12.22 18.14
C THR A 149 23.60 12.96 17.97
N VAL A 150 22.98 13.41 19.07
CA VAL A 150 21.75 14.23 19.03
C VAL A 150 21.99 15.54 18.29
N ASN A 151 23.10 16.22 18.55
CA ASN A 151 23.43 17.48 17.90
C ASN A 151 23.64 17.30 16.39
N ARG A 152 24.38 16.27 15.99
CA ARG A 152 24.58 15.91 14.58
C ARG A 152 23.26 15.54 13.91
N LEU A 153 22.39 14.81 14.58
CA LEU A 153 21.06 14.48 14.07
C LEU A 153 20.26 15.76 13.80
N ALA A 154 20.27 16.72 14.71
CA ALA A 154 19.59 18.00 14.52
C ALA A 154 20.15 18.80 13.31
N GLU A 155 21.44 18.68 13.00
CA GLU A 155 22.03 19.25 11.77
C GLU A 155 21.58 18.50 10.52
N VAL A 156 21.58 17.16 10.55
CA VAL A 156 21.08 16.34 9.44
C VAL A 156 19.64 16.72 9.11
N LEU A 157 18.74 16.70 10.11
CA LEU A 157 17.32 16.96 9.92
C LEU A 157 17.03 18.37 9.39
N ARG A 158 17.84 19.38 9.78
CA ARG A 158 17.74 20.75 9.25
C ARG A 158 18.00 20.85 7.75
N GLY A 159 18.77 19.93 7.18
CA GLY A 159 19.05 19.86 5.75
C GLY A 159 17.88 19.35 4.90
N TYR A 160 16.83 18.79 5.52
CA TYR A 160 15.70 18.18 4.82
C TYR A 160 14.36 18.73 5.31
N PRO A 161 14.10 20.04 5.21
CA PRO A 161 12.82 20.62 5.62
C PRO A 161 11.67 20.05 4.76
N GLY A 162 10.54 19.74 5.39
CA GLY A 162 9.35 19.24 4.68
C GLY A 162 8.09 19.31 5.51
N ASP A 163 7.10 18.48 5.18
CA ASP A 163 5.75 18.51 5.77
C ASP A 163 5.40 17.27 6.62
N ARG A 164 6.27 16.25 6.63
CA ARG A 164 6.07 14.98 7.35
C ARG A 164 6.43 15.11 8.82
N GLU A 165 5.65 14.47 9.68
CA GLU A 165 5.84 14.51 11.13
C GLU A 165 7.10 13.77 11.57
N LEU A 166 7.74 14.25 12.62
CA LEU A 166 8.89 13.56 13.22
C LEU A 166 8.55 13.13 14.65
N GLN A 167 8.78 11.85 14.94
CA GLN A 167 8.68 11.27 16.27
C GLN A 167 10.02 10.70 16.69
N PHE A 168 10.28 10.70 17.99
CA PHE A 168 11.45 10.12 18.60
C PHE A 168 11.02 9.07 19.62
N GLU A 169 11.71 7.94 19.58
CA GLU A 169 11.69 6.94 20.64
C GLU A 169 13.05 6.96 21.31
N VAL A 170 13.10 7.12 22.63
CA VAL A 170 14.36 7.13 23.39
C VAL A 170 14.35 5.93 24.32
N LYS A 171 15.19 4.95 24.03
CA LYS A 171 15.46 3.82 24.90
C LYS A 171 16.47 4.24 25.95
N MET A 172 15.98 4.37 27.17
CA MET A 172 16.77 4.76 28.34
C MET A 172 17.61 3.57 28.82
N ALA A 173 18.72 3.83 29.51
CA ALA A 173 19.55 2.81 30.14
C ALA A 173 18.79 1.98 31.19
N SER A 174 17.72 2.54 31.77
CA SER A 174 16.79 1.84 32.66
C SER A 174 15.94 0.75 31.97
N GLY A 175 15.95 0.70 30.63
CA GLY A 175 15.09 -0.15 29.81
C GLY A 175 13.73 0.49 29.46
N SER A 176 13.42 1.68 29.97
CA SER A 176 12.21 2.41 29.60
C SER A 176 12.29 2.98 28.19
N LEU A 177 11.15 3.04 27.47
CA LEU A 177 11.05 3.65 26.15
C LEU A 177 10.19 4.92 26.23
N VAL A 178 10.80 6.08 26.00
CA VAL A 178 10.13 7.38 26.00
C VAL A 178 9.75 7.76 24.58
N HIS A 179 8.48 8.13 24.37
CA HIS A 179 7.99 8.59 23.07
C HIS A 179 7.83 10.11 23.08
N MET A 180 8.38 10.76 22.07
CA MET A 180 8.32 12.21 21.91
C MET A 180 7.88 12.56 20.50
N THR A 181 7.00 13.54 20.36
CA THR A 181 6.64 14.10 19.05
C THR A 181 7.32 15.44 18.87
N SER A 182 8.00 15.64 17.74
CA SER A 182 8.54 16.93 17.37
C SER A 182 7.41 17.85 16.94
N THR A 183 7.22 18.94 17.68
CA THR A 183 6.26 19.99 17.31
C THR A 183 6.88 21.07 16.42
N LYS A 184 8.21 21.13 16.34
CA LYS A 184 8.95 22.22 15.68
C LYS A 184 9.61 21.81 14.36
N HIS A 185 9.93 20.53 14.20
CA HIS A 185 10.62 20.02 13.01
C HIS A 185 9.72 19.07 12.25
N LYS A 186 9.56 19.35 10.97
CA LYS A 186 8.98 18.47 9.96
C LYS A 186 10.03 18.22 8.89
N VAL A 187 9.98 17.05 8.28
CA VAL A 187 11.04 16.62 7.36
C VAL A 187 10.49 16.18 6.02
N ASN A 188 11.27 16.39 4.97
CA ASN A 188 11.08 15.73 3.71
C ASN A 188 11.83 14.38 3.77
N ILE A 189 11.10 13.28 3.74
CA ILE A 189 11.70 11.96 3.92
C ILE A 189 12.18 11.45 2.57
N THR A 190 13.48 11.56 2.33
CA THR A 190 14.12 11.11 1.09
C THR A 190 15.03 9.91 1.34
N PRO A 191 15.37 9.12 0.29
CA PRO A 191 16.36 8.07 0.41
C PRO A 191 17.70 8.57 0.98
N GLU A 192 18.13 9.78 0.61
CA GLU A 192 19.36 10.38 1.12
C GLU A 192 19.27 10.72 2.61
N LEU A 193 18.12 11.23 3.08
CA LEU A 193 17.92 11.44 4.52
C LEU A 193 18.04 10.12 5.26
N ARG A 194 17.36 9.07 4.79
CA ARG A 194 17.39 7.73 5.43
C ARG A 194 18.81 7.18 5.50
N GLY A 195 19.57 7.23 4.40
CA GLY A 195 20.96 6.78 4.39
C GLY A 195 21.85 7.54 5.38
N ARG A 196 21.66 8.87 5.51
CA ARG A 196 22.39 9.66 6.53
C ARG A 196 22.00 9.32 7.96
N LEU A 197 20.76 8.89 8.19
CA LEU A 197 20.32 8.40 9.50
C LEU A 197 20.94 7.03 9.78
N ASP A 198 21.02 6.15 8.79
CA ASP A 198 21.69 4.84 8.90
C ASP A 198 23.17 5.03 9.27
N ASP A 199 23.87 5.94 8.59
CA ASP A 199 25.28 6.25 8.87
C ASP A 199 25.50 6.80 10.30
N LEU A 200 24.53 7.57 10.81
CA LEU A 200 24.65 8.27 12.09
C LEU A 200 24.21 7.41 13.29
N LEU A 201 23.17 6.59 13.11
CA LEU A 201 22.42 5.93 14.18
C LEU A 201 22.28 4.40 13.98
N GLY A 202 22.57 3.89 12.78
CA GLY A 202 22.44 2.49 12.38
C GLY A 202 21.12 2.15 11.68
N GLU A 203 21.12 1.11 10.86
CA GLU A 203 20.01 0.74 9.94
C GLU A 203 18.64 0.48 10.61
N SER A 204 18.62 0.18 11.91
CA SER A 204 17.38 -0.08 12.67
C SER A 204 16.91 1.11 13.51
N SER A 205 17.53 2.28 13.34
CA SER A 205 17.27 3.45 14.17
C SER A 205 16.15 4.34 13.64
N HIS A 206 15.54 4.04 12.50
CA HIS A 206 14.41 4.80 12.01
C HIS A 206 13.40 3.91 11.31
N ARG A 207 12.15 4.37 11.26
CA ARG A 207 11.07 3.71 10.53
C ARG A 207 10.10 4.73 9.97
N LEU A 208 9.60 4.48 8.77
CA LEU A 208 8.49 5.24 8.20
C LEU A 208 7.23 5.01 9.04
N ARG A 209 6.53 6.10 9.34
CA ARG A 209 5.16 6.05 9.83
C ARG A 209 4.26 6.19 8.61
N MET A 210 3.53 5.13 8.32
CA MET A 210 2.53 5.14 7.26
C MET A 210 1.15 5.25 7.89
N ASN A 211 0.32 6.13 7.33
CA ASN A 211 -1.10 6.10 7.65
C ASN A 211 -1.75 5.01 6.82
N LYS A 212 -2.63 4.22 7.44
CA LYS A 212 -3.48 3.33 6.64
C LYS A 212 -4.26 4.17 5.62
N PRO A 213 -4.20 3.81 4.34
CA PRO A 213 -5.02 4.45 3.34
C PRO A 213 -6.48 4.46 3.80
N SER A 214 -7.13 5.63 3.80
CA SER A 214 -8.53 5.70 4.19
C SER A 214 -9.39 4.95 3.17
N VAL A 215 -10.33 4.16 3.67
CA VAL A 215 -11.42 3.59 2.89
C VAL A 215 -12.63 4.51 3.13
N ASN A 216 -13.18 5.10 2.08
CA ASN A 216 -14.37 5.93 2.23
C ASN A 216 -15.57 5.03 2.51
N ASN A 217 -16.08 5.04 3.74
CA ASN A 217 -17.35 4.43 4.12
C ASN A 217 -18.54 5.29 3.65
N ASP A 218 -18.45 5.85 2.44
CA ASP A 218 -19.51 6.70 1.91
C ASP A 218 -20.58 5.81 1.26
N ASN A 219 -21.69 5.65 1.98
CA ASN A 219 -22.97 5.12 1.47
C ASN A 219 -23.61 6.12 0.49
N GLY A 220 -22.82 6.60 -0.48
CA GLY A 220 -23.16 7.64 -1.44
C GLY A 220 -23.64 7.05 -2.74
N ASN A 221 -24.96 7.14 -2.93
CA ASN A 221 -25.76 6.88 -4.12
C ASN A 221 -25.09 7.26 -5.47
N GLY A 222 -24.26 6.36 -6.02
CA GLY A 222 -23.62 6.50 -7.32
C GLY A 222 -24.40 5.73 -8.38
N ASN A 223 -25.15 6.45 -9.21
CA ASN A 223 -25.97 5.96 -10.32
C ASN A 223 -25.11 5.35 -11.44
N GLY A 224 -24.53 4.17 -11.20
CA GLY A 224 -23.90 3.31 -12.21
C GLY A 224 -24.87 2.20 -12.56
N GLY A 225 -25.79 2.47 -13.48
CA GLY A 225 -26.76 1.49 -13.97
C GLY A 225 -26.08 0.27 -14.58
N TYR A 226 -25.99 -0.82 -13.81
CA TYR A 226 -25.66 -2.14 -14.32
C TYR A 226 -26.84 -2.62 -15.19
N PRO A 227 -26.62 -3.03 -16.45
CA PRO A 227 -27.70 -3.60 -17.24
C PRO A 227 -28.09 -4.96 -16.66
N LYS A 228 -29.28 -5.04 -16.06
CA LYS A 228 -29.90 -6.32 -15.69
C LYS A 228 -30.07 -7.15 -16.96
N ARG A 229 -29.47 -8.34 -16.99
CA ARG A 229 -29.84 -9.39 -17.94
C ARG A 229 -31.31 -9.72 -17.73
N ARG A 230 -32.16 -9.41 -18.72
CA ARG A 230 -33.47 -10.04 -18.86
C ARG A 230 -33.22 -11.47 -19.34
N GLN A 231 -33.53 -12.44 -18.49
CA GLN A 231 -33.84 -13.79 -18.97
C GLN A 231 -35.24 -13.73 -19.58
N GLY A 232 -35.35 -14.19 -20.82
CA GLY A 232 -36.62 -14.60 -21.41
C GLY A 232 -36.94 -16.03 -21.01
#